data_AF-A0A2H3I383-F1
#
_entry.id   AF-A0A2H3I383-F1
#
_cell.length_a   1.000
_cell.length_b   1.000
_cell.length_c   1.000
_cell.angle_alpha   90.00
_cell.angle_beta   90.00
_cell.angle_gamma   90.00
#
_symmetry.space_group_name_H-M   'P 1'
#
loop_
_entity.id
_entity.type
_entity.pdbx_description
1 polymer ?
#
loop_
_entity_poly.entity_id
_entity_poly.type
_entity_poly.pdbx_seq_one_letter_code
_entity_poly.pdbx_strand_id
1 'polypeptide(L)'
;MAPTVPVLEPAYASQPLSNPLLYPPLYASSSDAYNPFSDGDYALTQGGGMMGQESLALNPFSSPFISDPALNSMDVSYSLDSGKGLLNEKAPACASSDEDLTLDNSASVTQASDSFRRSRSRKLPGKRRSHTRSRSPSLRRSTRDPILIPGFERFKSLDKASNELRGECALCHYDGAVLTILLRAPSTGRPTVGFPREGDNVQIAFPFAIGSFAETRVLSTFVCCDSCAFHLVRVGISPLGDTVIAAVPMVSLRQNQASVLEALDLAMRGRIDSDDLLAVFMAMLDAELNDADRDVSSGRAHTDISLFRRSAEWFQHNLNILIEVPATLSIDFQPHSSRPPEKKALYELLDLPEFRDPANPNNHDLLLLRYPIPGFLVLLRQISLLYPISEHGQTLAFHKLMLLILETLNGSRASAKSQLAVGDILQHAEAREMPISALELEHRGLVEPGTLEAFKRWTHFESFAQRCGPALTVFLRHWLRAGFRQQSAVSVFNLLKRDEAIRDIFVAPLSMSANYAMDLQSL
;
A
#
# COMPACT_ATOMS: atom_id res chain seq x y z
N MET A 1 51.64 -25.84 -40.98
CA MET A 1 52.00 -26.31 -39.61
C MET A 1 51.07 -27.46 -39.25
N ALA A 2 51.54 -28.37 -38.39
CA ALA A 2 50.84 -29.57 -37.91
C ALA A 2 50.01 -29.23 -36.63
N PRO A 3 49.20 -30.14 -36.02
CA PRO A 3 49.14 -31.58 -36.30
C PRO A 3 47.74 -32.24 -36.39
N THR A 4 47.74 -33.39 -37.07
CA THR A 4 46.76 -34.48 -36.93
C THR A 4 47.15 -35.43 -35.79
N VAL A 5 46.18 -35.97 -35.05
CA VAL A 5 46.32 -37.08 -34.09
C VAL A 5 45.14 -38.07 -34.34
N PRO A 6 45.32 -39.41 -34.25
CA PRO A 6 44.53 -40.35 -35.05
C PRO A 6 43.35 -41.03 -34.34
N VAL A 7 42.52 -41.70 -35.16
CA VAL A 7 41.48 -42.67 -34.77
C VAL A 7 42.09 -44.03 -34.43
N LEU A 8 41.54 -44.73 -33.44
CA LEU A 8 41.80 -46.15 -33.16
C LEU A 8 40.56 -46.82 -32.55
N GLU A 9 40.01 -47.83 -33.24
CA GLU A 9 39.05 -48.80 -32.69
C GLU A 9 39.78 -50.14 -32.36
N PRO A 10 39.10 -51.27 -32.08
CA PRO A 10 38.79 -51.65 -30.70
C PRO A 10 39.35 -53.03 -30.31
N ALA A 11 39.21 -53.41 -29.03
CA ALA A 11 39.58 -54.75 -28.54
C ALA A 11 38.52 -55.39 -27.64
N TYR A 12 38.18 -56.64 -27.95
CA TYR A 12 37.45 -57.61 -27.12
C TYR A 12 38.32 -58.05 -25.91
N ALA A 13 37.85 -58.62 -24.80
CA ALA A 13 36.52 -59.06 -24.33
C ALA A 13 36.43 -58.82 -22.79
N SER A 14 35.30 -58.92 -22.09
CA SER A 14 34.64 -60.20 -21.76
C SER A 14 33.43 -60.02 -20.81
N GLN A 15 32.61 -61.06 -20.69
CA GLN A 15 31.47 -61.24 -19.78
C GLN A 15 31.48 -62.70 -19.26
N PRO A 16 30.65 -63.12 -18.27
CA PRO A 16 29.85 -62.36 -17.29
C PRO A 16 30.08 -62.82 -15.83
N LEU A 17 29.41 -62.20 -14.84
CA LEU A 17 28.46 -62.84 -13.89
C LEU A 17 28.10 -61.94 -12.68
N SER A 18 27.02 -62.31 -11.97
CA SER A 18 26.65 -61.87 -10.61
C SER A 18 26.13 -60.44 -10.40
N ASN A 19 24.86 -60.22 -10.75
CA ASN A 19 23.93 -59.38 -9.95
C ASN A 19 23.47 -60.16 -8.69
N PRO A 20 22.80 -59.57 -7.67
CA PRO A 20 22.29 -58.19 -7.59
C PRO A 20 22.70 -57.40 -6.33
N LEU A 21 22.62 -56.07 -6.41
CA LEU A 21 22.12 -55.16 -5.35
C LEU A 21 22.20 -53.70 -5.85
N LEU A 22 21.21 -53.26 -6.63
CA LEU A 22 21.08 -51.86 -7.05
C LEU A 22 19.90 -51.21 -6.33
N TYR A 23 20.16 -50.07 -5.71
CA TYR A 23 19.15 -49.22 -5.10
C TYR A 23 18.24 -48.60 -6.18
N PRO A 24 16.94 -48.40 -5.91
CA PRO A 24 16.03 -47.80 -6.89
C PRO A 24 16.39 -46.33 -7.14
N PRO A 25 16.22 -45.81 -8.37
CA PRO A 25 16.24 -44.37 -8.60
C PRO A 25 15.06 -43.73 -7.86
N LEU A 26 15.32 -42.67 -7.10
CA LEU A 26 14.26 -41.94 -6.42
C LEU A 26 13.34 -41.28 -7.45
N TYR A 27 12.04 -41.49 -7.31
CA TYR A 27 11.03 -40.91 -8.17
C TYR A 27 11.07 -39.38 -8.08
N ALA A 28 11.00 -38.72 -9.23
CA ALA A 28 10.59 -37.32 -9.29
C ALA A 28 9.08 -37.24 -8.97
N SER A 29 8.75 -37.13 -7.68
CA SER A 29 7.39 -36.86 -7.23
C SER A 29 7.11 -35.35 -7.29
N SER A 30 6.04 -34.98 -8.01
CA SER A 30 5.45 -33.65 -7.91
C SER A 30 4.97 -33.40 -6.48
N SER A 31 5.58 -32.44 -5.80
CA SER A 31 5.07 -31.90 -4.53
C SER A 31 4.64 -30.45 -4.77
N ASP A 32 3.35 -30.26 -5.05
CA ASP A 32 2.71 -28.95 -4.94
C ASP A 32 2.96 -28.42 -3.53
N ALA A 33 3.61 -27.26 -3.42
CA ALA A 33 3.97 -26.68 -2.14
C ALA A 33 2.69 -26.25 -1.41
N TYR A 34 2.29 -27.07 -0.44
CA TYR A 34 1.10 -26.84 0.40
C TYR A 34 1.25 -25.50 1.12
N ASN A 35 0.39 -24.53 0.76
CA ASN A 35 0.50 -23.14 1.18
C ASN A 35 -0.70 -22.78 2.09
N PRO A 36 -0.64 -23.05 3.41
CA PRO A 36 -1.77 -22.95 4.33
C PRO A 36 -1.95 -21.53 4.89
N PHE A 37 -2.05 -20.52 4.03
CA PHE A 37 -2.24 -19.13 4.44
C PHE A 37 -3.72 -18.79 4.63
N SER A 38 -4.07 -18.22 5.80
CA SER A 38 -5.36 -17.56 6.04
C SER A 38 -5.23 -16.04 5.84
N ASP A 39 -4.66 -15.62 4.71
CA ASP A 39 -4.44 -14.20 4.38
C ASP A 39 -5.78 -13.42 4.22
N GLY A 40 -6.92 -14.11 4.16
CA GLY A 40 -8.24 -13.51 3.93
C GLY A 40 -8.88 -12.82 5.13
N ASP A 41 -8.64 -13.30 6.35
CA ASP A 41 -9.42 -12.89 7.55
C ASP A 41 -9.21 -11.41 7.95
N TYR A 42 -8.06 -10.82 7.61
CA TYR A 42 -7.68 -9.45 7.99
C TYR A 42 -7.82 -8.40 6.89
N ALA A 43 -7.89 -8.80 5.62
CA ALA A 43 -7.86 -7.87 4.49
C ALA A 43 -9.23 -7.63 3.85
N LEU A 44 -10.21 -8.50 4.13
CA LEU A 44 -11.46 -8.64 3.38
C LEU A 44 -12.71 -8.45 4.27
N THR A 45 -12.60 -7.68 5.35
CA THR A 45 -13.74 -7.31 6.20
C THR A 45 -14.75 -6.48 5.40
N GLN A 46 -15.84 -7.12 4.97
CA GLN A 46 -16.93 -6.42 4.29
C GLN A 46 -17.61 -5.44 5.26
N GLY A 47 -17.86 -4.22 4.78
CA GLY A 47 -18.44 -3.16 5.60
C GLY A 47 -19.83 -3.51 6.12
N GLY A 48 -19.94 -3.71 7.43
CA GLY A 48 -21.22 -3.91 8.12
C GLY A 48 -21.41 -5.31 8.73
N GLY A 49 -20.65 -5.64 9.79
CA GLY A 49 -20.95 -6.84 10.58
C GLY A 49 -19.86 -7.30 11.54
N MET A 50 -19.68 -6.62 12.67
CA MET A 50 -19.14 -7.33 13.84
C MET A 50 -20.12 -8.45 14.24
N MET A 51 -19.63 -9.68 14.37
CA MET A 51 -20.39 -10.80 14.94
C MET A 51 -20.61 -10.58 16.45
N GLY A 52 -21.60 -9.75 16.77
CA GLY A 52 -22.05 -9.46 18.13
C GLY A 52 -22.84 -10.61 18.75
N GLN A 53 -22.13 -11.66 19.16
CA GLN A 53 -22.54 -12.51 20.29
C GLN A 53 -21.70 -12.06 21.50
N GLU A 54 -22.24 -11.71 22.66
CA GLU A 54 -23.60 -11.89 23.18
C GLU A 54 -24.17 -10.61 23.82
N SER A 55 -25.49 -10.53 23.97
CA SER A 55 -26.15 -9.57 24.87
C SER A 55 -27.55 -10.05 25.25
N LEU A 56 -27.71 -10.42 26.52
CA LEU A 56 -28.94 -10.62 27.33
C LEU A 56 -28.51 -11.46 28.57
N ALA A 57 -28.83 -11.14 29.82
CA ALA A 57 -29.51 -9.96 30.35
C ALA A 57 -29.06 -9.69 31.79
N LEU A 58 -29.11 -8.42 32.24
CA LEU A 58 -29.03 -8.06 33.65
C LEU A 58 -30.41 -7.62 34.14
N ASN A 59 -30.91 -8.28 35.20
CA ASN A 59 -32.07 -7.78 35.94
C ASN A 59 -31.65 -6.59 36.81
N PRO A 60 -32.38 -5.46 36.78
CA PRO A 60 -32.14 -4.37 37.71
C PRO A 60 -32.82 -4.66 39.07
N PHE A 61 -32.10 -4.51 40.18
CA PHE A 61 -32.60 -3.98 41.46
C PHE A 61 -31.44 -3.83 42.47
N SER A 62 -31.70 -3.09 43.56
CA SER A 62 -30.80 -2.89 44.72
C SER A 62 -29.57 -2.01 44.50
N SER A 63 -29.76 -0.69 44.66
CA SER A 63 -28.75 0.16 45.30
C SER A 63 -28.69 -0.16 46.81
N PRO A 64 -27.65 0.30 47.54
CA PRO A 64 -27.82 1.61 48.17
C PRO A 64 -26.56 2.50 48.22
N PHE A 65 -26.83 3.79 48.47
CA PHE A 65 -25.98 4.86 49.01
C PHE A 65 -24.65 4.48 49.70
N ILE A 66 -23.63 5.35 49.53
CA ILE A 66 -23.10 6.16 50.65
C ILE A 66 -22.39 7.44 50.12
N SER A 67 -22.37 8.46 50.98
CA SER A 67 -22.11 9.89 50.78
C SER A 67 -20.79 10.35 50.14
N ASP A 68 -20.91 11.39 49.31
CA ASP A 68 -19.91 12.45 49.04
C ASP A 68 -19.73 13.36 50.29
N PRO A 69 -18.55 14.01 50.52
CA PRO A 69 -18.62 15.47 50.68
C PRO A 69 -17.38 16.26 50.20
N ALA A 70 -17.56 17.02 49.11
CA ALA A 70 -17.45 18.50 49.01
C ALA A 70 -16.15 19.28 49.41
N LEU A 71 -16.03 20.48 48.81
CA LEU A 71 -15.03 21.55 49.01
C LEU A 71 -13.64 21.27 48.35
N ASN A 72 -12.90 22.25 47.83
CA ASN A 72 -13.06 23.71 47.92
C ASN A 72 -12.59 24.44 46.64
N SER A 73 -13.04 25.68 46.44
CA SER A 73 -12.57 26.59 45.37
C SER A 73 -11.35 27.40 45.80
N MET A 74 -10.43 27.74 44.88
CA MET A 74 -9.65 28.98 44.97
C MET A 74 -9.04 29.40 43.62
N ASP A 75 -9.41 30.59 43.15
CA ASP A 75 -8.64 31.33 42.14
C ASP A 75 -7.37 31.92 42.78
N VAL A 76 -6.24 31.85 42.06
CA VAL A 76 -5.11 32.77 42.28
C VAL A 76 -4.60 33.23 40.92
N SER A 77 -4.88 34.48 40.60
CA SER A 77 -4.29 35.18 39.46
C SER A 77 -2.87 35.64 39.78
N TYR A 78 -1.99 35.56 38.79
CA TYR A 78 -0.79 36.40 38.75
C TYR A 78 -0.70 37.09 37.40
N SER A 79 -0.78 38.43 37.44
CA SER A 79 -0.45 39.29 36.31
C SER A 79 0.98 39.77 36.44
N LEU A 80 1.71 39.81 35.33
CA LEU A 80 2.83 40.72 35.16
C LEU A 80 2.64 41.48 33.86
N ASP A 81 2.82 42.80 33.96
CA ASP A 81 2.30 43.80 33.02
C ASP A 81 3.46 44.63 32.42
N SER A 82 3.14 45.45 31.42
CA SER A 82 3.97 46.44 30.73
C SER A 82 5.03 45.91 29.74
N GLY A 83 5.12 46.45 28.51
CA GLY A 83 4.18 47.34 27.82
C GLY A 83 4.82 48.37 26.87
N LYS A 84 3.96 49.06 26.12
CA LYS A 84 4.24 50.08 25.08
C LYS A 84 4.85 49.47 23.80
N GLY A 85 4.50 49.89 22.58
CA GLY A 85 3.63 50.98 22.11
C GLY A 85 4.16 51.48 20.75
N LEU A 86 3.42 52.15 19.86
CA LEU A 86 2.09 52.77 19.87
C LEU A 86 1.56 52.84 18.41
N LEU A 87 0.22 52.85 18.23
CA LEU A 87 -0.58 53.61 17.24
C LEU A 87 -0.22 53.50 15.72
N ASN A 88 -1.18 53.49 14.79
CA ASN A 88 -2.20 54.54 14.66
C ASN A 88 -3.49 54.08 13.93
N GLU A 89 -4.56 54.87 14.10
CA GLU A 89 -5.93 54.58 13.63
C GLU A 89 -6.24 55.16 12.24
N LYS A 90 -7.17 54.54 11.49
CA LYS A 90 -8.46 55.19 11.15
C LYS A 90 -9.45 54.32 10.33
N ALA A 91 -10.71 54.35 10.78
CA ALA A 91 -11.94 54.16 9.99
C ALA A 91 -12.69 55.53 9.94
N PRO A 92 -13.99 55.66 9.57
CA PRO A 92 -14.97 54.76 8.95
C PRO A 92 -15.50 55.38 7.61
N ALA A 93 -16.72 55.24 7.05
CA ALA A 93 -18.00 54.59 7.41
C ALA A 93 -18.93 54.41 6.17
N CYS A 94 -19.99 53.61 6.33
CA CYS A 94 -21.31 53.71 5.63
C CYS A 94 -21.39 53.47 4.10
N ALA A 95 -22.55 53.16 3.49
CA ALA A 95 -23.82 52.52 3.91
C ALA A 95 -24.72 52.25 2.65
N SER A 96 -25.94 51.71 2.85
CA SER A 96 -27.08 51.54 1.91
C SER A 96 -26.98 50.51 0.77
N SER A 97 -28.08 49.96 0.22
CA SER A 97 -29.33 49.38 0.78
C SER A 97 -30.14 48.67 -0.35
N ASP A 98 -31.35 48.18 -0.03
CA ASP A 98 -32.44 47.70 -0.91
C ASP A 98 -32.20 46.26 -1.48
N GLU A 99 -33.08 45.24 -1.36
CA GLU A 99 -34.55 45.07 -1.56
C GLU A 99 -34.96 45.00 -3.06
N ASP A 100 -35.82 44.08 -3.55
CA ASP A 100 -36.51 42.87 -3.01
C ASP A 100 -37.08 42.04 -4.21
N LEU A 101 -37.85 40.94 -3.98
CA LEU A 101 -38.81 40.25 -4.89
C LEU A 101 -38.26 39.30 -6.00
N THR A 102 -38.99 38.29 -6.53
CA THR A 102 -39.74 37.14 -5.94
C THR A 102 -40.16 36.12 -7.04
N LEU A 103 -40.49 34.87 -6.64
CA LEU A 103 -41.48 33.92 -7.26
C LEU A 103 -41.22 33.20 -8.63
N ASP A 104 -41.05 31.87 -8.51
CA ASP A 104 -41.87 30.78 -9.09
C ASP A 104 -41.92 30.34 -10.58
N ASN A 105 -42.33 29.05 -10.70
CA ASN A 105 -42.99 28.32 -11.81
C ASN A 105 -42.17 27.62 -12.92
N SER A 106 -41.75 26.39 -12.60
CA SER A 106 -42.29 25.11 -13.12
C SER A 106 -42.52 24.86 -14.64
N ALA A 107 -42.15 23.63 -15.06
CA ALA A 107 -42.76 22.81 -16.13
C ALA A 107 -42.60 23.28 -17.61
N SER A 108 -42.73 22.42 -18.64
CA SER A 108 -42.49 20.96 -18.77
C SER A 108 -42.52 20.52 -20.26
N VAL A 109 -41.89 19.37 -20.57
CA VAL A 109 -42.31 18.38 -21.59
C VAL A 109 -42.26 18.74 -23.11
N THR A 110 -42.09 17.70 -23.96
CA THR A 110 -42.22 17.65 -25.45
C THR A 110 -41.24 18.49 -26.31
N GLN A 111 -40.98 18.17 -27.59
CA GLN A 111 -40.69 16.89 -28.27
C GLN A 111 -40.32 17.21 -29.74
N ALA A 112 -39.38 16.43 -30.31
CA ALA A 112 -39.34 15.96 -31.69
C ALA A 112 -39.27 16.92 -32.92
N SER A 113 -38.81 16.29 -34.01
CA SER A 113 -39.06 16.53 -35.44
C SER A 113 -38.14 17.47 -36.24
N ASP A 114 -37.49 16.85 -37.23
CA ASP A 114 -36.87 17.48 -38.39
C ASP A 114 -37.86 18.27 -39.25
N SER A 115 -37.34 19.21 -40.05
CA SER A 115 -37.55 19.09 -41.51
C SER A 115 -36.60 19.97 -42.34
N PHE A 116 -36.12 19.40 -43.44
CA PHE A 116 -35.46 20.15 -44.51
C PHE A 116 -36.44 21.10 -45.20
N ARG A 117 -36.03 22.35 -45.46
CA ARG A 117 -36.44 23.03 -46.70
C ARG A 117 -35.40 23.97 -47.27
N ARG A 118 -35.10 23.77 -48.56
CA ARG A 118 -34.22 24.63 -49.39
C ARG A 118 -35.02 25.86 -49.85
N SER A 119 -34.35 27.01 -49.96
CA SER A 119 -34.82 28.15 -50.76
C SER A 119 -33.68 28.74 -51.59
N ARG A 120 -33.98 29.20 -52.81
CA ARG A 120 -32.97 29.63 -53.80
C ARG A 120 -32.86 31.16 -53.91
N SER A 121 -31.63 31.58 -54.17
CA SER A 121 -31.14 32.87 -54.65
C SER A 121 -32.13 33.94 -55.16
N ARG A 122 -31.90 35.19 -54.74
CA ARG A 122 -31.94 36.35 -55.63
C ARG A 122 -30.53 36.98 -55.71
N LYS A 123 -30.16 37.48 -56.90
CA LYS A 123 -28.92 38.25 -57.13
C LYS A 123 -29.29 39.70 -57.46
N LEU A 124 -28.61 40.67 -56.87
CA LEU A 124 -28.37 42.00 -57.45
C LEU A 124 -26.93 42.44 -57.16
N PRO A 125 -26.32 43.33 -57.97
CA PRO A 125 -24.86 43.40 -58.06
C PRO A 125 -24.22 44.61 -57.35
N GLY A 126 -23.02 44.37 -56.80
CA GLY A 126 -21.89 45.29 -56.92
C GLY A 126 -21.73 46.39 -55.87
N LYS A 127 -20.73 46.22 -54.98
CA LYS A 127 -19.66 47.22 -54.79
C LYS A 127 -18.38 46.61 -54.22
N ARG A 128 -17.29 47.32 -54.47
CA ARG A 128 -15.86 46.97 -54.41
C ARG A 128 -15.38 46.22 -53.15
N ARG A 129 -14.55 45.19 -53.42
CA ARG A 129 -13.44 44.64 -52.60
C ARG A 129 -13.17 45.31 -51.23
N SER A 130 -13.34 44.53 -50.17
CA SER A 130 -12.43 44.54 -49.02
C SER A 130 -11.89 43.10 -48.83
N HIS A 131 -10.59 42.94 -48.58
CA HIS A 131 -9.97 41.61 -48.42
C HIS A 131 -10.11 41.11 -46.98
N THR A 132 -11.34 40.87 -46.52
CA THR A 132 -11.57 40.03 -45.34
C THR A 132 -11.20 38.58 -45.69
N ARG A 133 -9.93 38.26 -45.50
CA ARG A 133 -9.36 36.93 -45.76
C ARG A 133 -10.12 35.91 -44.92
N SER A 134 -10.97 35.12 -45.56
CA SER A 134 -11.67 33.99 -44.94
C SER A 134 -10.64 33.12 -44.21
N ARG A 135 -10.65 33.17 -42.88
CA ARG A 135 -9.97 32.18 -42.06
C ARG A 135 -10.81 30.91 -42.11
N SER A 136 -10.56 30.09 -43.12
CA SER A 136 -10.81 28.66 -43.02
C SER A 136 -10.30 28.16 -41.66
N PRO A 137 -10.99 27.23 -40.97
CA PRO A 137 -10.57 26.71 -39.67
C PRO A 137 -9.38 25.73 -39.78
N SER A 138 -8.39 26.06 -40.60
CA SER A 138 -7.15 25.31 -40.76
C SER A 138 -6.22 25.55 -39.58
N LEU A 139 -5.76 24.47 -38.95
CA LEU A 139 -4.56 24.43 -38.11
C LEU A 139 -4.67 25.18 -36.76
N ARG A 140 -5.67 24.85 -35.94
CA ARG A 140 -5.33 24.50 -34.54
C ARG A 140 -4.57 23.17 -34.59
N ARG A 141 -3.26 23.23 -34.84
CA ARG A 141 -2.38 22.06 -34.95
C ARG A 141 -2.32 21.36 -33.59
N SER A 142 -2.49 20.04 -33.56
CA SER A 142 -2.65 19.28 -32.31
C SER A 142 -1.53 19.55 -31.29
N THR A 143 -1.91 19.99 -30.10
CA THR A 143 -1.05 20.05 -28.91
C THR A 143 -0.85 18.68 -28.26
N ARG A 144 -1.54 17.65 -28.75
CA ARG A 144 -1.35 16.24 -28.40
C ARG A 144 -0.45 15.58 -29.42
N ASP A 145 0.54 14.82 -28.96
CA ASP A 145 1.16 13.77 -29.78
C ASP A 145 0.32 12.49 -29.67
N PRO A 146 0.30 11.61 -30.68
CA PRO A 146 -0.46 10.38 -30.60
C PRO A 146 0.12 9.41 -29.54
N ILE A 147 -0.78 8.74 -28.85
CA ILE A 147 -0.57 7.45 -28.16
C ILE A 147 -1.49 6.47 -28.88
N LEU A 148 -1.05 5.22 -29.09
CA LEU A 148 -1.85 4.20 -29.79
C LEU A 148 -2.78 3.41 -28.87
N ILE A 149 -2.56 3.41 -27.55
CA ILE A 149 -3.50 2.85 -26.57
C ILE A 149 -4.77 3.72 -26.51
N PRO A 150 -5.97 3.17 -26.76
CA PRO A 150 -7.23 3.92 -26.66
C PRO A 150 -7.44 4.55 -25.28
N GLY A 151 -8.13 5.69 -25.23
CA GLY A 151 -8.42 6.42 -24.00
C GLY A 151 -7.26 7.26 -23.44
N PHE A 152 -6.00 7.00 -23.84
CA PHE A 152 -4.84 7.75 -23.34
C PHE A 152 -4.44 8.93 -24.25
N GLU A 153 -4.15 10.07 -23.64
CA GLU A 153 -3.71 11.30 -24.29
C GLU A 153 -2.36 11.78 -23.77
N ARG A 154 -1.46 12.12 -24.72
CA ARG A 154 -0.14 12.66 -24.41
C ARG A 154 -0.08 14.17 -24.67
N PHE A 155 -0.11 14.93 -23.58
CA PHE A 155 -0.07 16.39 -23.58
C PHE A 155 1.35 16.94 -23.65
N LYS A 156 1.55 18.02 -24.41
CA LYS A 156 2.85 18.72 -24.51
C LYS A 156 3.08 19.63 -23.30
N SER A 157 3.35 19.01 -22.15
CA SER A 157 3.95 19.71 -21.00
C SER A 157 5.34 20.26 -21.37
N LEU A 158 5.74 21.34 -20.71
CA LEU A 158 7.11 21.86 -20.77
C LEU A 158 8.05 20.99 -19.92
N ASP A 159 7.56 20.47 -18.79
CA ASP A 159 8.28 19.53 -17.93
C ASP A 159 8.11 18.09 -18.42
N LYS A 160 8.96 17.72 -19.39
CA LYS A 160 8.99 16.39 -20.02
C LYS A 160 9.58 15.29 -19.15
N ALA A 161 10.32 15.62 -18.09
CA ALA A 161 11.12 14.64 -17.34
C ALA A 161 10.32 13.86 -16.28
N SER A 162 9.28 14.46 -15.70
CA SER A 162 8.42 13.83 -14.69
C SER A 162 7.18 13.16 -15.30
N ASN A 163 6.57 13.80 -16.30
CA ASN A 163 5.24 13.46 -16.83
C ASN A 163 5.21 12.28 -17.83
N GLU A 164 6.34 11.72 -18.25
CA GLU A 164 6.39 10.56 -19.14
C GLU A 164 7.66 9.73 -18.92
N LEU A 165 7.56 8.39 -18.92
CA LEU A 165 8.74 7.53 -18.89
C LEU A 165 9.13 7.08 -20.30
N ARG A 166 10.40 7.31 -20.65
CA ARG A 166 10.99 6.88 -21.93
C ARG A 166 12.16 5.91 -21.77
N GLY A 167 12.34 5.07 -22.79
CA GLY A 167 13.50 4.20 -22.96
C GLY A 167 13.37 3.34 -24.22
N GLU A 168 14.23 2.34 -24.30
CA GLU A 168 14.19 1.31 -25.34
C GLU A 168 13.03 0.34 -25.13
N CYS A 169 12.34 -0.02 -26.22
CA CYS A 169 11.29 -1.03 -26.21
C CYS A 169 11.87 -2.45 -26.28
N ALA A 170 11.63 -3.29 -25.27
CA ALA A 170 12.09 -4.69 -25.24
C ALA A 170 11.56 -5.59 -26.37
N LEU A 171 10.54 -5.17 -27.14
CA LEU A 171 10.02 -5.94 -28.29
C LEU A 171 10.56 -5.48 -29.65
N CYS A 172 10.92 -4.20 -29.81
CA CYS A 172 11.26 -3.64 -31.13
C CYS A 172 12.54 -2.80 -31.16
N HIS A 173 13.24 -2.67 -30.02
CA HIS A 173 14.52 -1.96 -29.87
C HIS A 173 14.50 -0.50 -30.34
N TYR A 174 13.32 0.12 -30.42
CA TYR A 174 13.18 1.55 -30.65
C TYR A 174 13.45 2.31 -29.33
N ASP A 175 14.54 3.07 -29.31
CA ASP A 175 14.90 3.95 -28.18
C ASP A 175 14.06 5.24 -28.14
N GLY A 176 13.86 5.77 -26.94
CA GLY A 176 13.14 7.00 -26.69
C GLY A 176 11.62 6.90 -26.87
N ALA A 177 11.03 5.71 -27.01
CA ALA A 177 9.58 5.55 -27.01
C ALA A 177 8.98 5.83 -25.61
N VAL A 178 7.68 6.13 -25.55
CA VAL A 178 6.91 6.08 -24.30
C VAL A 178 6.73 4.62 -23.92
N LEU A 179 7.21 4.25 -22.73
CA LEU A 179 7.10 2.89 -22.21
C LEU A 179 5.67 2.61 -21.70
N THR A 180 5.30 1.33 -21.61
CA THR A 180 3.95 0.87 -21.27
C THR A 180 4.02 -0.44 -20.51
N ILE A 181 3.36 -0.51 -19.34
CA ILE A 181 3.13 -1.77 -18.63
C ILE A 181 1.91 -2.45 -19.25
N LEU A 182 2.01 -3.78 -19.45
CA LEU A 182 0.89 -4.60 -19.89
C LEU A 182 0.12 -5.13 -18.68
N LEU A 183 -1.21 -5.18 -18.80
CA LEU A 183 -2.08 -5.81 -17.82
C LEU A 183 -2.56 -7.16 -18.36
N ARG A 184 -2.30 -8.22 -17.60
CA ARG A 184 -2.69 -9.61 -17.91
C ARG A 184 -3.95 -10.01 -17.17
N ALA A 185 -4.64 -11.02 -17.70
CA ALA A 185 -5.77 -11.65 -17.03
C ALA A 185 -5.36 -12.22 -15.65
N PRO A 186 -6.22 -12.12 -14.62
CA PRO A 186 -6.03 -12.81 -13.35
C PRO A 186 -5.76 -14.30 -13.56
N SER A 187 -4.81 -14.84 -12.79
CA SER A 187 -4.40 -16.24 -12.93
C SER A 187 -5.56 -17.20 -12.65
N THR A 188 -5.71 -18.26 -13.44
CA THR A 188 -6.77 -19.29 -13.26
C THR A 188 -6.43 -20.29 -12.15
N GLY A 189 -5.79 -19.82 -11.08
CA GLY A 189 -5.42 -20.61 -9.91
C GLY A 189 -6.61 -20.92 -9.00
N ARG A 190 -6.31 -21.48 -7.84
CA ARG A 190 -7.30 -21.57 -6.75
C ARG A 190 -7.60 -20.15 -6.25
N PRO A 191 -8.86 -19.70 -6.25
CA PRO A 191 -9.19 -18.34 -5.81
C PRO A 191 -8.95 -18.15 -4.31
N THR A 192 -8.61 -16.92 -3.92
CA THR A 192 -8.47 -16.50 -2.52
C THR A 192 -9.82 -16.58 -1.82
N VAL A 193 -9.85 -17.20 -0.63
CA VAL A 193 -11.08 -17.33 0.16
C VAL A 193 -11.55 -15.95 0.63
N GLY A 194 -12.82 -15.62 0.34
CA GLY A 194 -13.43 -14.33 0.68
C GLY A 194 -13.17 -13.19 -0.31
N PHE A 195 -12.33 -13.37 -1.34
CA PHE A 195 -12.00 -12.29 -2.27
C PHE A 195 -13.21 -11.92 -3.17
N PRO A 196 -13.45 -10.62 -3.47
CA PRO A 196 -14.57 -10.19 -4.30
C PRO A 196 -14.63 -10.86 -5.68
N ARG A 197 -15.84 -11.16 -6.13
CA ARG A 197 -16.14 -11.84 -7.40
C ARG A 197 -16.24 -10.83 -8.55
N GLU A 198 -16.23 -11.36 -9.77
CA GLU A 198 -16.23 -10.56 -10.99
C GLU A 198 -17.54 -9.78 -11.12
N GLY A 199 -17.43 -8.44 -11.17
CA GLY A 199 -18.56 -7.52 -11.13
C GLY A 199 -19.14 -7.19 -9.75
N ASP A 200 -18.54 -7.64 -8.63
CA ASP A 200 -19.02 -7.31 -7.28
C ASP A 200 -18.85 -5.81 -6.92
N ASN A 201 -17.88 -5.10 -7.53
CA ASN A 201 -17.53 -3.69 -7.28
C ASN A 201 -17.48 -3.33 -5.78
N VAL A 202 -16.61 -4.01 -5.03
CA VAL A 202 -16.53 -3.88 -3.57
C VAL A 202 -15.44 -2.90 -3.14
N GLN A 203 -15.78 -2.01 -2.21
CA GLN A 203 -14.79 -1.19 -1.49
C GLN A 203 -13.98 -2.07 -0.52
N ILE A 204 -12.67 -1.90 -0.51
CA ILE A 204 -11.73 -2.76 0.19
C ILE A 204 -11.34 -2.11 1.53
N ALA A 205 -11.42 -2.88 2.62
CA ALA A 205 -11.04 -2.39 3.96
C ALA A 205 -9.59 -1.89 4.00
N PHE A 206 -8.68 -2.60 3.34
CA PHE A 206 -7.24 -2.35 3.36
C PHE A 206 -6.61 -2.48 1.95
N PRO A 207 -6.84 -1.53 1.02
CA PRO A 207 -6.44 -1.66 -0.39
C PRO A 207 -4.92 -1.84 -0.59
N PHE A 208 -4.08 -1.28 0.28
CA PHE A 208 -2.63 -1.49 0.20
C PHE A 208 -2.19 -2.91 0.58
N ALA A 209 -3.02 -3.68 1.29
CA ALA A 209 -2.67 -5.02 1.77
C ALA A 209 -2.93 -6.13 0.73
N ILE A 210 -3.79 -5.90 -0.25
CA ILE A 210 -4.31 -6.99 -1.11
C ILE A 210 -3.41 -7.36 -2.30
N GLY A 211 -2.36 -6.58 -2.59
CA GLY A 211 -1.61 -6.64 -3.85
C GLY A 211 -0.97 -7.99 -4.20
N SER A 212 -0.73 -8.88 -3.23
CA SER A 212 -0.12 -10.19 -3.47
C SER A 212 -1.08 -11.34 -3.80
N PHE A 213 -2.40 -11.14 -3.75
CA PHE A 213 -3.38 -12.20 -4.04
C PHE A 213 -3.38 -12.65 -5.51
N ALA A 214 -3.84 -13.88 -5.77
CA ALA A 214 -3.86 -14.48 -7.12
C ALA A 214 -4.70 -13.67 -8.12
N GLU A 215 -5.75 -13.03 -7.64
CA GLU A 215 -6.65 -12.15 -8.37
C GLU A 215 -6.03 -10.78 -8.72
N THR A 216 -5.07 -10.29 -7.92
CA THR A 216 -4.37 -9.01 -8.12
C THR A 216 -3.04 -9.15 -8.85
N ARG A 217 -2.61 -10.37 -9.23
CA ARG A 217 -1.39 -10.59 -10.05
C ARG A 217 -1.57 -10.22 -11.53
N VAL A 218 -2.21 -9.09 -11.82
CA VAL A 218 -2.61 -8.64 -13.16
C VAL A 218 -1.55 -7.80 -13.88
N LEU A 219 -0.38 -7.52 -13.28
CA LEU A 219 0.71 -6.86 -13.99
C LEU A 219 1.57 -7.88 -14.74
N SER A 220 2.12 -7.49 -15.90
CA SER A 220 3.17 -8.22 -16.60
C SER A 220 4.52 -7.53 -16.41
N THR A 221 5.56 -8.32 -16.10
CA THR A 221 6.95 -7.84 -16.03
C THR A 221 7.56 -7.52 -17.40
N PHE A 222 6.89 -7.87 -18.50
CA PHE A 222 7.28 -7.41 -19.84
C PHE A 222 6.80 -5.98 -20.08
N VAL A 223 7.74 -5.07 -20.36
CA VAL A 223 7.51 -3.65 -20.65
C VAL A 223 7.95 -3.34 -22.08
N CYS A 224 7.09 -2.67 -22.84
CA CYS A 224 7.36 -2.30 -24.23
C CYS A 224 6.84 -0.88 -24.54
N CYS A 225 7.00 -0.40 -25.78
CA CYS A 225 6.42 0.89 -26.17
C CYS A 225 4.90 0.81 -26.37
N ASP A 226 4.22 1.96 -26.29
CA ASP A 226 2.77 2.09 -26.53
C ASP A 226 2.29 1.41 -27.82
N SER A 227 3.12 1.49 -28.86
CA SER A 227 2.86 0.96 -30.19
C SER A 227 2.93 -0.57 -30.22
N CYS A 228 3.90 -1.16 -29.51
CA CYS A 228 3.98 -2.61 -29.32
C CYS A 228 2.85 -3.10 -28.41
N ALA A 229 2.58 -2.40 -27.31
CA ALA A 229 1.51 -2.73 -26.38
C ALA A 229 0.13 -2.72 -27.06
N PHE A 230 -0.17 -1.74 -27.93
CA PHE A 230 -1.38 -1.73 -28.74
C PHE A 230 -1.56 -3.01 -29.57
N HIS A 231 -0.48 -3.53 -30.16
CA HIS A 231 -0.52 -4.78 -30.92
C HIS A 231 -0.64 -6.02 -30.00
N LEU A 232 0.07 -6.06 -28.87
CA LEU A 232 0.00 -7.18 -27.92
C LEU A 232 -1.39 -7.30 -27.27
N VAL A 233 -2.03 -6.19 -26.86
CA VAL A 233 -3.41 -6.17 -26.36
C VAL A 233 -4.40 -6.70 -27.41
N ARG A 234 -4.16 -6.43 -28.70
CA ARG A 234 -5.01 -6.91 -29.80
C ARG A 234 -4.76 -8.36 -30.23
N VAL A 235 -3.59 -8.91 -29.91
CA VAL A 235 -3.28 -10.35 -30.07
C VAL A 235 -3.71 -11.15 -28.84
N GLY A 236 -3.73 -10.50 -27.67
CA GLY A 236 -4.13 -11.08 -26.39
C GLY A 236 -3.04 -11.88 -25.68
N ILE A 237 -1.78 -11.84 -26.13
CA ILE A 237 -0.68 -12.69 -25.63
C ILE A 237 0.63 -11.87 -25.52
N SER A 238 1.35 -12.00 -24.39
CA SER A 238 2.67 -11.38 -24.16
C SER A 238 3.81 -12.28 -24.69
N PRO A 239 5.03 -11.74 -24.92
CA PRO A 239 6.21 -12.56 -25.21
C PRO A 239 6.62 -13.55 -24.10
N LEU A 240 6.10 -13.36 -22.87
CA LEU A 240 6.27 -14.28 -21.74
C LEU A 240 5.13 -15.33 -21.65
N GLY A 241 4.12 -15.24 -22.52
CA GLY A 241 2.98 -16.16 -22.58
C GLY A 241 1.75 -15.73 -21.77
N ASP A 242 1.77 -14.56 -21.12
CA ASP A 242 0.61 -14.05 -20.38
C ASP A 242 -0.54 -13.69 -21.33
N THR A 243 -1.79 -13.93 -20.91
CA THR A 243 -2.97 -13.42 -21.61
C THR A 243 -3.13 -11.92 -21.34
N VAL A 244 -2.70 -11.07 -22.28
CA VAL A 244 -2.78 -9.59 -22.17
C VAL A 244 -4.20 -9.11 -22.47
N ILE A 245 -4.75 -8.24 -21.61
CA ILE A 245 -6.13 -7.74 -21.74
C ILE A 245 -6.24 -6.21 -21.72
N ALA A 246 -5.27 -5.51 -21.12
CA ALA A 246 -5.18 -4.05 -21.15
C ALA A 246 -3.71 -3.58 -21.09
N ALA A 247 -3.47 -2.28 -21.16
CA ALA A 247 -2.13 -1.70 -21.07
C ALA A 247 -2.18 -0.26 -20.55
N VAL A 248 -1.20 0.13 -19.74
CA VAL A 248 -1.11 1.48 -19.14
C VAL A 248 0.19 2.16 -19.62
N PRO A 249 0.11 3.10 -20.57
CA PRO A 249 1.28 3.85 -21.03
C PRO A 249 1.74 4.84 -19.95
N MET A 250 3.05 4.99 -19.78
CA MET A 250 3.66 5.89 -18.80
C MET A 250 3.67 7.33 -19.31
N VAL A 251 2.47 7.92 -19.31
CA VAL A 251 2.14 9.33 -19.53
C VAL A 251 1.45 9.88 -18.28
N SER A 252 1.35 11.22 -18.16
CA SER A 252 0.83 11.90 -16.96
C SER A 252 -0.46 11.28 -16.44
N LEU A 253 -0.36 10.55 -15.32
CA LEU A 253 -1.47 9.78 -14.74
C LEU A 253 -2.62 10.69 -14.32
N ARG A 254 -2.31 11.89 -13.80
CA ARG A 254 -3.30 12.94 -13.45
C ARG A 254 -4.19 13.33 -14.62
N GLN A 255 -3.66 13.33 -15.84
CA GLN A 255 -4.37 13.73 -17.06
C GLN A 255 -5.11 12.57 -17.73
N ASN A 256 -4.85 11.33 -17.28
CA ASN A 256 -5.34 10.09 -17.87
C ASN A 256 -6.04 9.20 -16.82
N GLN A 257 -6.39 9.74 -15.65
CA GLN A 257 -6.80 8.98 -14.47
C GLN A 257 -8.01 8.07 -14.74
N ALA A 258 -9.02 8.57 -15.48
CA ALA A 258 -10.16 7.76 -15.90
C ALA A 258 -9.74 6.55 -16.76
N SER A 259 -8.82 6.74 -17.71
CA SER A 259 -8.31 5.71 -18.62
C SER A 259 -7.40 4.69 -17.88
N VAL A 260 -6.68 5.13 -16.85
CA VAL A 260 -5.95 4.26 -15.92
C VAL A 260 -6.93 3.40 -15.12
N LEU A 261 -7.98 4.01 -14.56
CA LEU A 261 -9.02 3.30 -13.81
C LEU A 261 -9.77 2.29 -14.69
N GLU A 262 -10.17 2.66 -15.91
CA GLU A 262 -10.81 1.75 -16.88
C GLU A 262 -9.91 0.55 -17.24
N ALA A 263 -8.61 0.79 -17.46
CA ALA A 263 -7.66 -0.28 -17.74
C ALA A 263 -7.44 -1.22 -16.54
N LEU A 264 -7.40 -0.68 -15.31
CA LEU A 264 -7.28 -1.45 -14.07
C LEU A 264 -8.57 -2.22 -13.75
N ASP A 265 -9.74 -1.62 -13.94
CA ASP A 265 -11.03 -2.27 -13.72
C ASP A 265 -11.25 -3.45 -14.68
N LEU A 266 -10.94 -3.25 -15.97
CA LEU A 266 -10.96 -4.33 -16.96
C LEU A 266 -9.98 -5.46 -16.60
N ALA A 267 -8.81 -5.13 -16.04
CA ALA A 267 -7.84 -6.12 -15.58
C ALA A 267 -8.33 -6.89 -14.34
N MET A 268 -8.90 -6.18 -13.37
CA MET A 268 -9.47 -6.72 -12.13
C MET A 268 -10.88 -7.34 -12.33
N ARG A 269 -11.48 -7.20 -13.51
CA ARG A 269 -12.82 -7.69 -13.88
C ARG A 269 -13.95 -7.19 -12.97
N GLY A 270 -14.00 -5.87 -12.68
CA GLY A 270 -15.11 -5.30 -11.90
C GLY A 270 -15.18 -5.75 -10.43
N ARG A 271 -14.08 -6.29 -9.87
CA ARG A 271 -14.06 -6.83 -8.50
C ARG A 271 -14.01 -5.76 -7.41
N ILE A 272 -13.44 -4.60 -7.71
CA ILE A 272 -12.99 -3.60 -6.74
C ILE A 272 -13.55 -2.23 -7.14
N ASP A 273 -14.03 -1.45 -6.18
CA ASP A 273 -14.54 -0.12 -6.47
C ASP A 273 -13.45 0.83 -7.01
N SER A 274 -13.86 1.72 -7.93
CA SER A 274 -12.99 2.70 -8.59
C SER A 274 -12.21 3.62 -7.64
N ASP A 275 -12.73 3.87 -6.43
CA ASP A 275 -12.03 4.65 -5.40
C ASP A 275 -10.74 3.96 -4.91
N ASP A 276 -10.75 2.63 -4.78
CA ASP A 276 -9.63 1.86 -4.25
C ASP A 276 -8.60 1.45 -5.31
N LEU A 277 -8.97 1.41 -6.60
CA LEU A 277 -8.14 0.86 -7.67
C LEU A 277 -6.72 1.45 -7.76
N LEU A 278 -6.51 2.73 -7.45
CA LEU A 278 -5.16 3.34 -7.46
C LEU A 278 -4.31 2.91 -6.26
N ALA A 279 -4.93 2.75 -5.08
CA ALA A 279 -4.25 2.23 -3.88
C ALA A 279 -3.92 0.74 -4.04
N VAL A 280 -4.82 -0.03 -4.66
CA VAL A 280 -4.57 -1.42 -5.05
C VAL A 280 -3.47 -1.49 -6.12
N PHE A 281 -3.43 -0.59 -7.11
CA PHE A 281 -2.36 -0.56 -8.11
C PHE A 281 -0.98 -0.29 -7.49
N MET A 282 -0.88 0.59 -6.50
CA MET A 282 0.35 0.75 -5.70
C MET A 282 0.79 -0.56 -5.03
N ALA A 283 -0.15 -1.33 -4.48
CA ALA A 283 0.13 -2.62 -3.85
C ALA A 283 0.52 -3.72 -4.85
N MET A 284 -0.11 -3.75 -6.02
CA MET A 284 0.24 -4.67 -7.11
C MET A 284 1.65 -4.41 -7.64
N LEU A 285 2.01 -3.14 -7.83
CA LEU A 285 3.35 -2.72 -8.22
C LEU A 285 4.39 -3.14 -7.19
N ASP A 286 4.10 -2.97 -5.89
CA ASP A 286 5.02 -3.38 -4.83
C ASP A 286 5.19 -4.90 -4.74
N ALA A 287 4.09 -5.67 -4.82
CA ALA A 287 4.13 -7.13 -4.78
C ALA A 287 4.97 -7.71 -5.93
N GLU A 288 4.80 -7.20 -7.16
CA GLU A 288 5.56 -7.64 -8.33
C GLU A 288 7.02 -7.14 -8.30
N LEU A 289 7.30 -5.94 -7.75
CA LEU A 289 8.67 -5.48 -7.48
C LEU A 289 9.40 -6.43 -6.51
N ASN A 290 8.73 -6.87 -5.45
CA ASN A 290 9.31 -7.80 -4.47
C ASN A 290 9.65 -9.16 -5.07
N ASP A 291 8.77 -9.70 -5.92
CA ASP A 291 9.05 -10.97 -6.60
C ASP A 291 10.12 -10.82 -7.70
N ALA A 292 10.13 -9.69 -8.43
CA ALA A 292 11.20 -9.35 -9.37
C ALA A 292 12.58 -9.27 -8.70
N ASP A 293 12.67 -8.65 -7.52
CA ASP A 293 13.92 -8.57 -6.75
C ASP A 293 14.36 -9.95 -6.24
N ARG A 294 13.43 -10.80 -5.80
CA ARG A 294 13.70 -12.21 -5.41
C ARG A 294 14.15 -13.07 -6.59
N ASP A 295 13.59 -12.88 -7.78
CA ASP A 295 14.02 -13.59 -8.99
C ASP A 295 15.37 -13.10 -9.50
N VAL A 296 15.72 -11.82 -9.32
CA VAL A 296 17.10 -11.33 -9.54
C VAL A 296 18.05 -11.96 -8.54
N SER A 297 17.74 -11.94 -7.24
CA SER A 297 18.57 -12.52 -6.18
C SER A 297 18.76 -14.03 -6.30
N SER A 298 17.82 -14.75 -6.90
CA SER A 298 17.89 -16.21 -7.12
C SER A 298 18.36 -16.62 -8.52
N GLY A 299 18.75 -15.66 -9.38
CA GLY A 299 19.28 -15.93 -10.73
C GLY A 299 18.23 -16.42 -11.74
N ARG A 300 16.95 -16.13 -11.50
CA ARG A 300 15.79 -16.55 -12.31
C ARG A 300 15.23 -15.47 -13.23
N ALA A 301 15.53 -14.20 -12.96
CA ALA A 301 14.93 -13.09 -13.69
C ALA A 301 15.29 -13.06 -15.19
N HIS A 302 14.33 -12.63 -16.01
CA HIS A 302 14.53 -12.37 -17.43
C HIS A 302 15.34 -11.09 -17.68
N THR A 303 15.89 -10.93 -18.88
CA THR A 303 16.76 -9.80 -19.28
C THR A 303 16.18 -8.44 -18.94
N ASP A 304 14.88 -8.27 -19.20
CA ASP A 304 14.23 -6.96 -19.21
C ASP A 304 13.66 -6.56 -17.84
N ILE A 305 13.94 -7.33 -16.78
CA ILE A 305 13.44 -7.07 -15.43
C ILE A 305 13.85 -5.69 -14.87
N SER A 306 14.99 -5.16 -15.33
CA SER A 306 15.48 -3.83 -15.01
C SER A 306 14.60 -2.71 -15.60
N LEU A 307 14.01 -2.95 -16.78
CA LEU A 307 13.04 -2.06 -17.41
C LEU A 307 11.72 -2.08 -16.63
N PHE A 308 11.30 -3.25 -16.14
CA PHE A 308 10.14 -3.35 -15.24
C PHE A 308 10.37 -2.60 -13.93
N ARG A 309 11.49 -2.82 -13.22
CA ARG A 309 11.79 -2.14 -11.95
C ARG A 309 11.69 -0.62 -12.10
N ARG A 310 12.40 -0.05 -13.08
CA ARG A 310 12.38 1.39 -13.41
C ARG A 310 10.99 1.91 -13.78
N SER A 311 10.14 1.07 -14.38
CA SER A 311 8.76 1.41 -14.73
C SER A 311 7.86 1.44 -13.50
N ALA A 312 7.96 0.44 -12.62
CA ALA A 312 7.18 0.38 -11.40
C ALA A 312 7.57 1.48 -10.41
N GLU A 313 8.87 1.79 -10.26
CA GLU A 313 9.37 2.96 -9.52
C GLU A 313 8.74 4.27 -10.01
N TRP A 314 8.67 4.48 -11.34
CA TRP A 314 8.04 5.67 -11.92
C TRP A 314 6.53 5.73 -11.63
N PHE A 315 5.82 4.58 -11.70
CA PHE A 315 4.41 4.52 -11.32
C PHE A 315 4.20 4.83 -9.84
N GLN A 316 4.94 4.20 -8.93
CA GLN A 316 4.82 4.46 -7.47
C GLN A 316 5.01 5.95 -7.17
N HIS A 317 6.06 6.58 -7.71
CA HIS A 317 6.31 8.01 -7.53
C HIS A 317 5.15 8.90 -8.02
N ASN A 318 4.56 8.60 -9.18
CA ASN A 318 3.44 9.39 -9.72
C ASN A 318 2.10 9.10 -9.03
N LEU A 319 1.88 7.88 -8.52
CA LEU A 319 0.67 7.47 -7.83
C LEU A 319 0.54 8.07 -6.43
N ASN A 320 1.65 8.28 -5.70
CA ASN A 320 1.63 8.83 -4.33
C ASN A 320 0.95 10.21 -4.22
N ILE A 321 0.95 10.99 -5.32
CA ILE A 321 0.34 12.33 -5.44
C ILE A 321 -1.11 12.28 -5.99
N LEU A 322 -1.64 11.08 -6.28
CA LEU A 322 -2.94 10.87 -6.94
C LEU A 322 -3.88 9.90 -6.21
N ILE A 323 -3.34 9.03 -5.36
CA ILE A 323 -4.15 8.18 -4.50
C ILE A 323 -4.80 9.06 -3.43
N GLU A 324 -6.12 9.04 -3.36
CA GLU A 324 -6.89 9.55 -2.24
C GLU A 324 -7.24 8.40 -1.29
N VAL A 325 -7.07 8.61 0.01
CA VAL A 325 -7.40 7.65 1.09
C VAL A 325 -8.28 8.33 2.13
N PRO A 326 -9.08 7.58 2.92
CA PRO A 326 -9.69 8.12 4.12
C PRO A 326 -8.64 8.77 5.04
N ALA A 327 -8.99 9.86 5.72
CA ALA A 327 -8.12 10.48 6.73
C ALA A 327 -7.79 9.52 7.89
N THR A 328 -8.59 8.46 8.08
CA THR A 328 -8.35 7.33 8.98
C THR A 328 -7.45 6.23 8.39
N LEU A 329 -6.80 6.45 7.23
CA LEU A 329 -6.05 5.49 6.40
C LEU A 329 -6.86 4.31 5.82
N SER A 330 -7.93 3.88 6.49
CA SER A 330 -8.80 2.76 6.12
C SER A 330 -10.27 3.10 6.42
N ILE A 331 -11.21 2.45 5.72
CA ILE A 331 -12.65 2.49 6.04
C ILE A 331 -13.00 1.71 7.32
N ASP A 332 -12.24 0.65 7.65
CA ASP A 332 -12.42 -0.19 8.84
C ASP A 332 -12.09 0.58 10.14
N PHE A 333 -11.19 1.57 10.05
CA PHE A 333 -10.78 2.41 11.18
C PHE A 333 -11.74 3.60 11.44
N GLN A 334 -12.86 3.70 10.73
CA GLN A 334 -13.80 4.81 10.90
C GLN A 334 -14.77 4.59 12.07
N PRO A 335 -15.00 5.59 12.95
CA PRO A 335 -16.11 5.54 13.88
C PRO A 335 -17.43 5.46 13.10
N HIS A 336 -18.36 4.64 13.56
CA HIS A 336 -19.62 4.38 12.85
C HIS A 336 -20.48 5.66 12.76
N SER A 337 -20.33 6.38 11.65
CA SER A 337 -20.94 7.69 11.39
C SER A 337 -21.71 7.67 10.08
N SER A 338 -22.77 8.46 9.98
CA SER A 338 -23.56 8.61 8.75
C SER A 338 -22.96 9.61 7.74
N ARG A 339 -21.72 10.06 7.94
CA ARG A 339 -21.02 10.96 7.02
C ARG A 339 -20.06 10.16 6.12
N PRO A 340 -19.93 10.51 4.84
CA PRO A 340 -18.84 9.98 4.01
C PRO A 340 -17.50 10.42 4.61
N PRO A 341 -16.44 9.60 4.48
CA PRO A 341 -15.14 9.95 5.03
C PRO A 341 -14.51 11.17 4.34
N GLU A 342 -13.83 11.98 5.13
CA GLU A 342 -12.86 12.95 4.63
C GLU A 342 -11.74 12.20 3.93
N LYS A 343 -11.61 12.38 2.61
CA LYS A 343 -10.47 11.88 1.83
C LYS A 343 -9.31 12.87 1.88
N LYS A 344 -8.08 12.35 1.86
CA LYS A 344 -6.82 13.10 1.74
C LYS A 344 -5.92 12.43 0.73
N ALA A 345 -5.04 13.19 0.09
CA ALA A 345 -4.02 12.59 -0.77
C ALA A 345 -3.03 11.78 0.09
N LEU A 346 -2.59 10.62 -0.42
CA LEU A 346 -1.74 9.69 0.32
C LEU A 346 -0.45 10.37 0.81
N TYR A 347 0.21 11.15 -0.04
CA TYR A 347 1.42 11.89 0.34
C TYR A 347 1.19 12.86 1.50
N GLU A 348 0.03 13.55 1.56
CA GLU A 348 -0.32 14.48 2.64
C GLU A 348 -0.53 13.75 3.97
N LEU A 349 -1.19 12.59 3.92
CA LEU A 349 -1.42 11.76 5.11
C LEU A 349 -0.11 11.17 5.66
N LEU A 350 0.77 10.68 4.78
CA LEU A 350 2.08 10.15 5.16
C LEU A 350 3.08 11.24 5.61
N ASP A 351 2.86 12.50 5.20
CA ASP A 351 3.65 13.64 5.67
C ASP A 351 3.27 14.08 7.10
N LEU A 352 2.12 13.67 7.64
CA LEU A 352 1.70 14.07 8.99
C LEU A 352 2.63 13.52 10.09
N PRO A 353 2.89 14.29 11.18
CA PRO A 353 3.71 13.85 12.30
C PRO A 353 3.25 12.52 12.93
N GLU A 354 1.95 12.23 12.92
CA GLU A 354 1.34 11.01 13.46
C GLU A 354 1.65 9.76 12.60
N PHE A 355 1.97 9.92 11.32
CA PHE A 355 2.35 8.81 10.45
C PHE A 355 3.87 8.59 10.45
N ARG A 356 4.65 9.65 10.66
CA ARG A 356 6.11 9.54 10.87
C ARG A 356 6.45 9.03 12.26
N ASP A 357 5.77 9.50 13.30
CA ASP A 357 6.07 9.17 14.70
C ASP A 357 4.88 8.54 15.45
N PRO A 358 4.76 7.19 15.42
CA PRO A 358 3.85 6.44 16.29
C PRO A 358 4.18 6.52 17.77
N ALA A 359 5.43 6.84 18.14
CA ALA A 359 5.84 7.03 19.53
C ALA A 359 5.46 8.41 20.09
N ASN A 360 5.06 9.36 19.24
CA ASN A 360 4.58 10.67 19.66
C ASN A 360 3.47 10.53 20.73
N PRO A 361 3.62 11.11 21.94
CA PRO A 361 2.66 10.94 23.04
C PRO A 361 1.21 11.38 22.77
N ASN A 362 0.95 12.12 21.69
CA ASN A 362 -0.37 12.62 21.29
C ASN A 362 -1.06 11.78 20.21
N ASN A 363 -0.32 10.90 19.51
CA ASN A 363 -0.83 10.08 18.42
C ASN A 363 -1.58 8.86 18.97
N HIS A 364 -2.89 8.95 19.15
CA HIS A 364 -3.65 7.91 19.87
C HIS A 364 -4.15 6.76 18.99
N ASP A 365 -4.49 7.02 17.73
CA ASP A 365 -5.16 6.05 16.88
C ASP A 365 -4.23 5.00 16.25
N LEU A 366 -2.93 5.28 16.20
CA LEU A 366 -1.86 4.39 15.71
C LEU A 366 -2.14 3.80 14.30
N LEU A 367 -2.81 4.57 13.44
CA LEU A 367 -3.40 4.10 12.17
C LEU A 367 -2.43 3.32 11.29
N LEU A 368 -1.20 3.83 11.11
CA LEU A 368 -0.15 3.15 10.34
C LEU A 368 0.23 1.80 10.95
N LEU A 369 0.40 1.72 12.28
CA LEU A 369 0.77 0.48 12.96
C LEU A 369 -0.37 -0.55 12.98
N ARG A 370 -1.63 -0.10 13.00
CA ARG A 370 -2.79 -1.00 12.96
C ARG A 370 -3.02 -1.61 11.58
N TYR A 371 -2.52 -0.98 10.51
CA TYR A 371 -2.71 -1.48 9.14
C TYR A 371 -2.13 -2.91 8.98
N PRO A 372 -2.79 -3.83 8.23
CA PRO A 372 -2.28 -5.18 7.99
C PRO A 372 -0.87 -5.20 7.39
N ILE A 373 -0.04 -6.17 7.81
CA ILE A 373 1.42 -6.19 7.52
C ILE A 373 1.76 -5.96 6.04
N PRO A 374 1.11 -6.62 5.05
CA PRO A 374 1.46 -6.42 3.64
C PRO A 374 1.34 -4.95 3.21
N GLY A 375 0.26 -4.28 3.61
CA GLY A 375 0.03 -2.87 3.26
C GLY A 375 0.81 -1.89 4.13
N PHE A 376 1.09 -2.22 5.39
CA PHE A 376 2.04 -1.48 6.21
C PHE A 376 3.41 -1.40 5.51
N LEU A 377 3.88 -2.48 4.88
CA LEU A 377 5.15 -2.48 4.14
C LEU A 377 5.09 -1.64 2.86
N VAL A 378 3.96 -1.61 2.14
CA VAL A 378 3.75 -0.70 0.99
C VAL A 378 3.83 0.77 1.45
N LEU A 379 3.13 1.11 2.54
CA LEU A 379 3.11 2.46 3.12
C LEU A 379 4.50 2.87 3.65
N LEU A 380 5.20 1.97 4.34
CA LEU A 380 6.57 2.17 4.83
C LEU A 380 7.55 2.53 3.70
N ARG A 381 7.35 1.98 2.49
CA ARG A 381 8.12 2.34 1.29
C ARG A 381 7.75 3.70 0.75
N GLN A 382 6.47 4.06 0.72
CA GLN A 382 6.06 5.41 0.32
C GLN A 382 6.62 6.49 1.27
N ILE A 383 6.66 6.21 2.59
CA ILE A 383 7.37 7.06 3.57
C ILE A 383 8.89 7.08 3.26
N SER A 384 9.48 5.94 2.87
CA SER A 384 10.90 5.84 2.47
C SER A 384 11.24 6.56 1.15
N LEU A 385 10.25 6.96 0.34
CA LEU A 385 10.42 7.81 -0.84
C LEU A 385 10.31 9.31 -0.50
N LEU A 386 9.55 9.66 0.54
CA LEU A 386 9.47 11.04 1.06
C LEU A 386 10.68 11.37 1.96
N TYR A 387 11.18 10.39 2.69
CA TYR A 387 12.31 10.50 3.61
C TYR A 387 13.34 9.40 3.31
N PRO A 388 14.61 9.74 3.03
CA PRO A 388 15.64 8.74 2.79
C PRO A 388 15.90 7.93 4.07
N ILE A 389 15.30 6.75 4.12
CA ILE A 389 15.23 5.90 5.31
C ILE A 389 16.33 4.83 5.32
N SER A 390 16.93 4.66 6.50
CA SER A 390 17.49 3.37 6.92
C SER A 390 17.09 3.08 8.37
N GLU A 391 17.40 3.99 9.31
CA GLU A 391 17.09 3.80 10.73
C GLU A 391 15.60 4.02 11.06
N HIS A 392 15.02 5.16 10.64
CA HIS A 392 13.64 5.54 11.01
C HIS A 392 12.58 4.49 10.61
N GLY A 393 12.67 3.91 9.40
CA GLY A 393 11.78 2.84 8.96
C GLY A 393 12.01 1.51 9.69
N GLN A 394 13.22 1.24 10.19
CA GLN A 394 13.48 0.09 11.06
C GLN A 394 12.92 0.34 12.48
N THR A 395 12.87 1.58 12.96
CA THR A 395 12.10 1.96 14.17
C THR A 395 10.60 1.80 13.97
N LEU A 396 10.04 2.22 12.82
CA LEU A 396 8.62 1.97 12.48
C LEU A 396 8.29 0.47 12.40
N ALA A 397 9.17 -0.34 11.79
CA ALA A 397 9.03 -1.79 11.78
C ALA A 397 9.11 -2.39 13.21
N PHE A 398 9.95 -1.83 14.09
CA PHE A 398 10.00 -2.21 15.49
C PHE A 398 8.69 -1.91 16.22
N HIS A 399 8.14 -0.70 16.05
CA HIS A 399 6.85 -0.31 16.62
C HIS A 399 5.70 -1.20 16.12
N LYS A 400 5.68 -1.58 14.84
CA LYS A 400 4.71 -2.54 14.29
C LYS A 400 4.87 -3.93 14.93
N LEU A 401 6.10 -4.40 15.11
CA LEU A 401 6.38 -5.68 15.78
C LEU A 401 5.94 -5.66 17.25
N MET A 402 6.19 -4.58 17.99
CA MET A 402 5.67 -4.38 19.35
C MET A 402 4.14 -4.48 19.38
N LEU A 403 3.44 -3.81 18.46
CA LEU A 403 1.98 -3.83 18.43
C LEU A 403 1.43 -5.24 18.13
N LEU A 404 2.02 -5.99 17.19
CA LEU A 404 1.64 -7.38 16.90
C LEU A 404 1.85 -8.32 18.09
N ILE A 405 2.93 -8.12 18.85
CA ILE A 405 3.18 -8.85 20.10
C ILE A 405 2.11 -8.48 21.15
N LEU A 406 1.77 -7.20 21.29
CA LEU A 406 0.67 -6.77 22.15
C LEU A 406 -0.69 -7.34 21.68
N GLU A 407 -0.99 -7.39 20.38
CA GLU A 407 -2.22 -8.00 19.86
C GLU A 407 -2.32 -9.49 20.25
N THR A 408 -1.18 -10.19 20.27
CA THR A 408 -1.09 -11.59 20.72
C THR A 408 -1.17 -11.77 22.25
N LEU A 409 -0.61 -10.82 23.02
CA LEU A 409 -0.54 -10.88 24.49
C LEU A 409 -1.72 -10.23 25.23
N ASN A 410 -2.43 -9.32 24.57
CA ASN A 410 -3.49 -8.47 25.11
C ASN A 410 -4.83 -8.55 24.33
N GLY A 411 -4.88 -9.24 23.18
CA GLY A 411 -6.11 -9.46 22.42
C GLY A 411 -7.12 -10.40 23.09
N SER A 412 -8.29 -10.57 22.49
CA SER A 412 -9.36 -11.46 23.02
C SER A 412 -8.98 -12.94 23.09
N ARG A 413 -7.94 -13.36 22.34
CA ARG A 413 -7.34 -14.70 22.36
C ARG A 413 -6.18 -14.84 23.37
N ALA A 414 -5.84 -13.78 24.12
CA ALA A 414 -4.72 -13.78 25.06
C ALA A 414 -4.89 -14.86 26.13
N SER A 415 -3.89 -15.74 26.24
CA SER A 415 -3.97 -16.94 27.08
C SER A 415 -2.89 -16.93 28.17
N ALA A 416 -3.11 -17.66 29.25
CA ALA A 416 -2.07 -17.90 30.26
C ALA A 416 -0.80 -18.55 29.65
N LYS A 417 -0.96 -19.35 28.58
CA LYS A 417 0.15 -19.93 27.81
C LYS A 417 1.00 -18.84 27.14
N SER A 418 0.40 -17.75 26.66
CA SER A 418 1.11 -16.62 26.05
C SER A 418 1.94 -15.87 27.10
N GLN A 419 1.42 -15.69 28.33
CA GLN A 419 2.20 -15.12 29.45
C GLN A 419 3.35 -16.02 29.88
N LEU A 420 3.13 -17.34 29.95
CA LEU A 420 4.20 -18.31 30.23
C LEU A 420 5.29 -18.29 29.15
N ALA A 421 4.93 -18.19 27.86
CA ALA A 421 5.90 -18.07 26.77
C ALA A 421 6.80 -16.83 26.89
N VAL A 422 6.30 -15.69 27.43
CA VAL A 422 7.12 -14.50 27.74
C VAL A 422 8.07 -14.76 28.91
N GLY A 423 7.65 -15.51 29.93
CA GLY A 423 8.53 -15.96 31.00
C GLY A 423 9.63 -16.89 30.51
N ASP A 424 9.25 -17.91 29.74
CA ASP A 424 10.15 -18.93 29.18
C ASP A 424 11.21 -18.30 28.27
N ILE A 425 10.82 -17.41 27.34
CA ILE A 425 11.75 -16.79 26.39
C ILE A 425 12.77 -15.87 27.08
N LEU A 426 12.35 -15.14 28.12
CA LEU A 426 13.25 -14.31 28.94
C LEU A 426 14.24 -15.19 29.73
N GLN A 427 13.78 -16.30 30.32
CA GLN A 427 14.68 -17.25 30.99
C GLN A 427 15.68 -17.91 30.01
N HIS A 428 15.27 -18.19 28.76
CA HIS A 428 16.18 -18.73 27.74
C HIS A 428 17.22 -17.70 27.27
N ALA A 429 16.86 -16.41 27.22
CA ALA A 429 17.78 -15.30 26.91
C ALA A 429 18.79 -15.11 28.06
N GLU A 430 18.30 -15.07 29.30
CA GLU A 430 19.10 -14.92 30.52
C GLU A 430 20.06 -16.09 30.73
N ALA A 431 19.60 -17.34 30.57
CA ALA A 431 20.44 -18.54 30.67
C ALA A 431 21.46 -18.71 29.53
N ARG A 432 21.48 -17.81 28.55
CA ARG A 432 22.44 -17.78 27.43
C ARG A 432 23.28 -16.50 27.37
N GLU A 433 23.01 -15.53 28.25
CA GLU A 433 23.59 -14.17 28.19
C GLU A 433 23.39 -13.49 26.80
N MET A 434 22.29 -13.81 26.11
CA MET A 434 22.00 -13.35 24.75
C MET A 434 20.60 -12.73 24.64
N PRO A 435 20.43 -11.56 23.97
CA PRO A 435 19.11 -11.00 23.70
C PRO A 435 18.21 -11.91 22.86
N ILE A 436 16.90 -11.76 23.05
CA ILE A 436 15.84 -12.48 22.32
C ILE A 436 15.95 -12.21 20.81
N SER A 437 15.80 -13.24 19.98
CA SER A 437 15.74 -13.07 18.52
C SER A 437 14.33 -12.78 18.03
N ALA A 438 14.18 -11.88 17.05
CA ALA A 438 12.90 -11.74 16.33
C ALA A 438 12.47 -13.04 15.64
N LEU A 439 13.42 -13.92 15.28
CA LEU A 439 13.17 -15.16 14.53
C LEU A 439 12.60 -16.31 15.37
N GLU A 440 12.57 -16.20 16.71
CA GLU A 440 11.89 -17.19 17.56
C GLU A 440 10.47 -16.78 17.97
N LEU A 441 10.01 -15.55 17.66
CA LEU A 441 8.70 -15.05 18.11
C LEU A 441 7.51 -15.90 17.61
N GLU A 442 7.52 -16.34 16.36
CA GLU A 442 6.50 -17.27 15.82
C GLU A 442 6.57 -18.64 16.51
N HIS A 443 7.78 -19.20 16.64
CA HIS A 443 8.01 -20.50 17.28
C HIS A 443 7.60 -20.53 18.76
N ARG A 444 7.62 -19.37 19.43
CA ARG A 444 7.18 -19.17 20.83
C ARG A 444 5.69 -18.79 20.94
N GLY A 445 5.01 -18.51 19.82
CA GLY A 445 3.61 -18.07 19.81
C GLY A 445 3.39 -16.66 20.35
N LEU A 446 4.36 -15.77 20.13
CA LEU A 446 4.30 -14.35 20.52
C LEU A 446 3.89 -13.42 19.36
N VAL A 447 3.83 -13.94 18.13
CA VAL A 447 3.18 -13.35 16.95
C VAL A 447 2.53 -14.47 16.13
N GLU A 448 1.57 -14.13 15.26
CA GLU A 448 0.88 -15.14 14.45
C GLU A 448 1.79 -15.75 13.36
N PRO A 449 1.67 -17.06 13.04
CA PRO A 449 2.51 -17.72 12.03
C PRO A 449 2.40 -17.08 10.64
N GLY A 450 3.54 -16.75 10.02
CA GLY A 450 3.60 -16.06 8.73
C GLY A 450 3.86 -14.55 8.86
N THR A 451 3.74 -13.98 10.06
CA THR A 451 4.13 -12.60 10.38
C THR A 451 5.55 -12.28 9.87
N LEU A 452 6.52 -13.13 10.19
CA LEU A 452 7.92 -12.91 9.84
C LEU A 452 8.16 -13.14 8.34
N GLU A 453 7.42 -14.05 7.70
CA GLU A 453 7.49 -14.26 6.24
C GLU A 453 6.90 -13.07 5.46
N ALA A 454 5.84 -12.43 5.98
CA ALA A 454 5.35 -11.17 5.44
C ALA A 454 6.40 -10.05 5.60
N PHE A 455 7.05 -9.95 6.76
CA PHE A 455 8.14 -8.99 6.99
C PHE A 455 9.38 -9.23 6.11
N LYS A 456 9.75 -10.47 5.77
CA LYS A 456 10.86 -10.78 4.85
C LYS A 456 10.71 -10.17 3.45
N ARG A 457 9.48 -9.78 3.05
CA ARG A 457 9.26 -9.03 1.80
C ARG A 457 9.90 -7.64 1.82
N TRP A 458 10.31 -7.14 2.98
CA TRP A 458 11.00 -5.85 3.13
C TRP A 458 12.52 -6.01 3.13
N THR A 459 13.18 -5.26 2.25
CA THR A 459 14.63 -5.34 1.96
C THR A 459 15.55 -5.12 3.16
N HIS A 460 15.09 -4.44 4.22
CA HIS A 460 15.86 -4.21 5.44
C HIS A 460 15.57 -5.21 6.57
N PHE A 461 14.68 -6.18 6.37
CA PHE A 461 14.25 -7.10 7.44
C PHE A 461 15.40 -7.87 8.09
N GLU A 462 16.38 -8.35 7.31
CA GLU A 462 17.50 -9.12 7.86
C GLU A 462 18.37 -8.27 8.81
N SER A 463 18.69 -7.03 8.42
CA SER A 463 19.43 -6.09 9.27
C SER A 463 18.62 -5.68 10.51
N PHE A 464 17.31 -5.50 10.37
CA PHE A 464 16.38 -5.25 11.47
C PHE A 464 16.36 -6.42 12.47
N ALA A 465 16.15 -7.66 11.99
CA ALA A 465 16.03 -8.85 12.82
C ALA A 465 17.32 -9.20 13.59
N GLN A 466 18.49 -8.81 13.04
CA GLN A 466 19.78 -8.91 13.73
C GLN A 466 19.97 -7.85 14.83
N ARG A 467 19.35 -6.66 14.71
CA ARG A 467 19.58 -5.51 15.60
C ARG A 467 18.53 -5.29 16.67
N CYS A 468 17.28 -5.74 16.48
CA CYS A 468 16.16 -5.40 17.38
C CYS A 468 16.13 -6.20 18.70
N GLY A 469 16.94 -7.24 18.85
CA GLY A 469 16.89 -8.17 19.99
C GLY A 469 17.05 -7.53 21.39
N PRO A 470 17.99 -6.59 21.60
CA PRO A 470 18.12 -5.89 22.89
C PRO A 470 16.85 -5.14 23.29
N ALA A 471 16.29 -4.33 22.38
CA ALA A 471 15.04 -3.60 22.62
C ALA A 471 13.84 -4.53 22.87
N LEU A 472 13.73 -5.61 22.07
CA LEU A 472 12.72 -6.65 22.23
C LEU A 472 12.80 -7.32 23.62
N THR A 473 14.01 -7.55 24.12
CA THR A 473 14.26 -8.14 25.45
C THR A 473 13.81 -7.20 26.58
N VAL A 474 14.15 -5.91 26.50
CA VAL A 474 13.71 -4.94 27.53
C VAL A 474 12.19 -4.73 27.47
N PHE A 475 11.61 -4.62 26.28
CA PHE A 475 10.16 -4.49 26.09
C PHE A 475 9.39 -5.65 26.73
N LEU A 476 9.78 -6.91 26.45
CA LEU A 476 9.13 -8.09 27.02
C LEU A 476 9.31 -8.17 28.54
N ARG A 477 10.51 -7.85 29.08
CA ARG A 477 10.74 -7.80 30.53
C ARG A 477 9.89 -6.71 31.21
N HIS A 478 9.77 -5.53 30.61
CA HIS A 478 8.93 -4.45 31.13
C HIS A 478 7.44 -4.83 31.10
N TRP A 479 6.93 -5.33 29.97
CA TRP A 479 5.52 -5.75 29.85
C TRP A 479 5.14 -6.82 30.89
N LEU A 480 6.02 -7.81 31.10
CA LEU A 480 5.80 -8.87 32.08
C LEU A 480 5.73 -8.34 33.53
N ARG A 481 6.53 -7.31 33.86
CA ARG A 481 6.55 -6.66 35.18
C ARG A 481 5.36 -5.74 35.41
N ALA A 482 5.02 -4.91 34.42
CA ALA A 482 3.93 -3.94 34.50
C ALA A 482 2.54 -4.61 34.44
N GLY A 483 2.43 -5.82 33.88
CA GLY A 483 1.29 -6.71 34.09
C GLY A 483 -0.03 -6.17 33.53
N PHE A 484 0.00 -5.59 32.32
CA PHE A 484 -1.10 -4.88 31.63
C PHE A 484 -2.34 -5.75 31.26
N ARG A 485 -2.88 -6.53 32.20
CA ARG A 485 -4.00 -7.45 31.96
C ARG A 485 -5.27 -6.71 31.53
N GLN A 486 -6.04 -7.33 30.64
CA GLN A 486 -7.37 -6.90 30.18
C GLN A 486 -7.44 -5.55 29.44
N GLN A 487 -6.31 -4.90 29.14
CA GLN A 487 -6.26 -3.70 28.29
C GLN A 487 -6.08 -4.08 26.81
N SER A 488 -6.54 -3.23 25.88
CA SER A 488 -6.31 -3.45 24.44
C SER A 488 -4.84 -3.18 24.05
N ALA A 489 -4.35 -3.81 22.97
CA ALA A 489 -2.99 -3.59 22.47
C ALA A 489 -2.68 -2.11 22.18
N VAL A 490 -3.64 -1.38 21.58
CA VAL A 490 -3.54 0.06 21.31
C VAL A 490 -3.49 0.87 22.61
N SER A 491 -4.26 0.49 23.64
CA SER A 491 -4.21 1.11 24.96
C SER A 491 -2.84 0.92 25.62
N VAL A 492 -2.32 -0.31 25.60
CA VAL A 492 -1.01 -0.63 26.22
C VAL A 492 0.12 0.08 25.48
N PHE A 493 0.12 0.10 24.14
CA PHE A 493 1.12 0.85 23.36
C PHE A 493 1.10 2.35 23.69
N ASN A 494 -0.09 2.94 23.87
CA ASN A 494 -0.26 4.34 24.27
C ASN A 494 0.19 4.65 25.70
N LEU A 495 0.19 3.66 26.61
CA LEU A 495 0.81 3.79 27.94
C LEU A 495 2.34 3.66 27.85
N LEU A 496 2.83 2.61 27.21
CA LEU A 496 4.26 2.29 27.11
C LEU A 496 5.08 3.45 26.53
N LYS A 497 4.60 4.14 25.49
CA LYS A 497 5.31 5.28 24.88
C LYS A 497 5.34 6.56 25.73
N ARG A 498 4.61 6.56 26.87
CA ARG A 498 4.62 7.63 27.88
C ARG A 498 5.44 7.25 29.12
N ASP A 499 5.96 6.02 29.19
CA ASP A 499 6.78 5.56 30.31
C ASP A 499 8.25 5.91 30.08
N GLU A 500 8.82 6.72 30.98
CA GLU A 500 10.20 7.17 30.89
C GLU A 500 11.23 6.04 31.02
N ALA A 501 10.90 4.94 31.71
CA ALA A 501 11.81 3.82 31.95
C ALA A 501 12.07 2.97 30.69
N ILE A 502 11.28 3.16 29.63
CA ILE A 502 11.42 2.46 28.34
C ILE A 502 11.41 3.39 27.12
N ARG A 503 11.45 4.71 27.32
CA ARG A 503 11.43 5.71 26.23
C ARG A 503 12.46 5.43 25.13
N ASP A 504 13.65 4.96 25.50
CA ASP A 504 14.75 4.73 24.56
C ASP A 504 14.46 3.57 23.57
N ILE A 505 13.58 2.62 23.96
CA ILE A 505 13.02 1.57 23.07
C ILE A 505 12.18 2.19 21.95
N PHE A 506 11.49 3.28 22.22
CA PHE A 506 10.66 3.96 21.22
C PHE A 506 11.48 4.86 20.30
N VAL A 507 12.52 5.51 20.83
CA VAL A 507 13.36 6.47 20.09
C VAL A 507 14.41 5.78 19.21
N ALA A 508 15.17 4.82 19.76
CA ALA A 508 16.33 4.24 19.08
C ALA A 508 16.54 2.73 19.38
N PRO A 509 15.52 1.86 19.14
CA PRO A 509 15.54 0.45 19.56
C PRO A 509 16.73 -0.36 19.02
N LEU A 510 17.28 0.04 17.88
CA LEU A 510 18.31 -0.70 17.14
C LEU A 510 19.73 -0.26 17.48
N SER A 511 19.84 0.71 18.39
CA SER A 511 21.09 1.28 18.90
C SER A 511 21.29 0.96 20.39
N MET A 512 20.35 0.20 20.99
CA MET A 512 20.47 -0.37 22.33
C MET A 512 21.51 -1.52 22.34
N SER A 513 22.39 -1.55 23.34
CA SER A 513 23.40 -2.60 23.46
C SER A 513 22.85 -3.87 24.12
N ALA A 514 23.44 -5.03 23.78
CA ALA A 514 23.11 -6.30 24.44
C ALA A 514 23.32 -6.22 25.96
N ASN A 515 24.45 -5.67 26.40
CA ASN A 515 24.78 -5.48 27.82
C ASN A 515 23.66 -4.72 28.55
N TYR A 516 23.23 -3.56 28.05
CA TYR A 516 22.16 -2.78 28.66
C TYR A 516 20.85 -3.58 28.80
N ALA A 517 20.51 -4.40 27.80
CA ALA A 517 19.34 -5.27 27.85
C ALA A 517 19.46 -6.42 28.87
N MET A 518 20.67 -6.82 29.26
CA MET A 518 20.90 -7.84 30.29
C MET A 518 21.10 -7.24 31.69
N ASP A 519 21.79 -6.10 31.81
CA ASP A 519 22.09 -5.40 33.08
C ASP A 519 20.83 -4.85 33.80
N LEU A 520 19.73 -4.70 33.05
CA LEU A 520 18.38 -4.36 33.55
C LEU A 520 17.72 -5.43 34.44
N GLN A 521 18.49 -6.40 34.95
CA GLN A 521 18.14 -7.24 36.11
C GLN A 521 18.06 -6.44 37.43
N SER A 522 18.70 -5.26 37.50
CA SER A 522 19.01 -4.53 38.74
C SER A 522 17.96 -3.51 39.22
N LEU A 523 16.87 -3.34 38.47
CA LEU A 523 15.66 -2.58 38.84
C LEU A 523 14.46 -3.51 38.92
#